data_AF-A0A957URN4-F1
#
_entry.id   AF-A0A957URN4-F1
#
_cell.length_a   1.000
_cell.length_b   1.000
_cell.length_c   1.000
_cell.angle_alpha   90.00
_cell.angle_beta   90.00
_cell.angle_gamma   90.00
#
_symmetry.space_group_name_H-M   'P 1'
#
loop_
_entity.id
_entity.type
_entity.pdbx_description
1 polymer ?
#
loop_
_entity_poly.entity_id
_entity_poly.type
_entity_poly.pdbx_seq_one_letter_code
_entity_poly.pdbx_strand_id
1 'polypeptide(L)' 'PHGDSSHAKASFLDERTLDRDDYVRCLDLAKTAHFAGPHTLIYDGPNNDEWFGLSVERDVVQPYLS' A
#
# COMPACT_ATOMS: atom_id res chain seq x y z
N PRO A 1 -8.08 -18.96 -9.73
CA PRO A 1 -8.54 -17.58 -9.99
C PRO A 1 -7.44 -16.60 -9.54
N HIS A 2 -6.87 -15.85 -10.48
CA HIS A 2 -5.96 -14.74 -10.14
C HIS A 2 -6.82 -13.52 -9.83
N GLY A 3 -6.43 -12.73 -8.81
CA GLY A 3 -7.11 -11.47 -8.54
C GLY A 3 -6.79 -10.46 -9.65
N ASP A 4 -7.80 -9.80 -10.19
CA ASP A 4 -7.63 -8.78 -11.23
C ASP A 4 -7.18 -7.43 -10.66
N SER A 5 -7.32 -7.22 -9.34
CA SER A 5 -6.85 -6.04 -8.61
C SER A 5 -6.58 -6.38 -7.15
N SER A 6 -5.79 -5.55 -6.48
CA SER A 6 -5.51 -5.65 -5.04
C SER A 6 -5.84 -4.32 -4.36
N HIS A 7 -6.60 -4.38 -3.27
CA HIS A 7 -6.73 -3.22 -2.38
C HIS A 7 -5.51 -3.17 -1.46
N ALA A 8 -4.78 -2.07 -1.51
CA ALA A 8 -3.57 -1.87 -0.72
C ALA A 8 -3.84 -0.75 0.29
N LYS A 9 -3.95 -1.13 1.56
CA LYS A 9 -4.17 -0.22 2.68
C LYS A 9 -3.01 -0.38 3.66
N ALA A 10 -2.32 0.71 3.98
CA ALA A 10 -1.28 0.66 4.98
C ALA A 10 -1.85 0.95 6.38
N SER A 11 -1.21 0.38 7.40
CA SER A 11 -1.42 0.84 8.77
C SER A 11 -0.53 2.06 9.03
N PHE A 12 -1.04 2.99 9.84
CA PHE A 12 -0.29 4.15 10.30
C PHE A 12 -0.16 4.09 11.83
N LEU A 13 1.07 4.18 12.33
CA LEU A 13 1.40 4.16 13.75
C LEU A 13 0.97 5.48 14.45
N ASP A 14 0.94 6.57 13.69
CA ASP A 14 0.49 7.90 14.09
C ASP A 14 0.02 8.70 12.84
N GLU A 15 -0.23 10.00 12.96
CA GLU A 15 -0.70 10.87 11.87
C GLU A 15 0.22 10.91 10.63
N ARG A 16 1.48 10.47 10.72
CA ARG A 16 2.45 10.63 9.63
C ARG A 16 3.30 9.39 9.38
N THR A 17 3.37 8.48 10.34
CA THR A 17 4.25 7.33 10.30
C THR A 17 3.50 6.11 9.79
N LEU A 18 3.69 5.78 8.51
CA LEU A 18 3.25 4.52 7.91
C LEU A 18 4.08 3.36 8.51
N ASP A 19 3.42 2.26 8.91
CA ASP A 19 4.08 1.02 9.31
C ASP A 19 4.69 0.32 8.09
N ARG A 20 5.85 0.84 7.66
CA ARG A 20 6.47 0.50 6.37
C ARG A 20 6.87 -0.97 6.30
N ASP A 21 7.33 -1.53 7.39
CA ASP A 21 7.83 -2.91 7.42
C ASP A 21 6.69 -3.90 7.19
N ASP A 22 5.53 -3.68 7.83
CA ASP A 22 4.34 -4.50 7.60
C ASP A 22 3.81 -4.35 6.17
N TYR A 23 3.74 -3.11 5.66
CA TYR A 23 3.20 -2.84 4.33
C TYR A 23 4.08 -3.43 3.23
N VAL A 24 5.41 -3.28 3.32
CA VAL A 24 6.39 -3.88 2.39
C VAL A 24 6.27 -5.40 2.40
N ARG A 25 6.13 -6.03 3.58
CA ARG A 25 5.97 -7.48 3.68
C ARG A 25 4.74 -7.98 2.94
N CYS A 26 3.62 -7.26 3.00
CA CYS A 26 2.42 -7.60 2.25
C CYS A 26 2.64 -7.50 0.73
N LEU A 27 3.31 -6.45 0.26
CA LEU A 27 3.62 -6.24 -1.16
C LEU A 27 4.60 -7.31 -1.69
N ASP A 28 5.59 -7.70 -0.91
CA ASP A 28 6.53 -8.79 -1.25
C ASP A 28 5.82 -10.14 -1.41
N LEU A 29 4.82 -10.42 -0.56
CA LEU A 29 4.00 -11.62 -0.68
C LEU A 29 3.15 -11.58 -1.97
N ALA A 30 2.53 -10.44 -2.29
CA ALA A 30 1.78 -10.28 -3.53
C ALA A 30 2.67 -10.48 -4.77
N LYS A 31 3.87 -9.89 -4.77
CA LYS A 31 4.87 -10.08 -5.83
C LYS A 31 5.32 -11.53 -5.96
N THR A 32 5.56 -12.21 -4.83
CA THR A 32 5.94 -13.64 -4.79
C THR A 32 4.82 -14.53 -5.31
N ALA A 33 3.56 -14.14 -5.11
CA ALA A 33 2.38 -14.78 -5.69
C ALA A 33 2.16 -14.44 -7.18
N HIS A 34 3.11 -13.73 -7.81
CA HIS A 34 3.05 -13.27 -9.19
C HIS A 34 1.87 -12.35 -9.50
N PHE A 35 1.39 -11.60 -8.50
CA PHE A 35 0.41 -10.54 -8.73
C PHE A 35 1.07 -9.39 -9.50
N ALA A 36 0.48 -9.02 -10.63
CA ALA A 36 0.92 -7.92 -11.49
C ALA A 36 -0.25 -6.99 -11.89
N GLY A 37 -1.35 -7.06 -11.15
CA GLY A 37 -2.53 -6.21 -11.37
C GLY A 37 -2.40 -4.82 -10.71
N PRO A 38 -3.39 -3.93 -10.93
CA PRO A 38 -3.45 -2.64 -10.26
C PRO A 38 -3.58 -2.77 -8.74
N HIS A 39 -2.92 -1.85 -8.04
CA HIS A 39 -3.09 -1.64 -6.60
C HIS A 39 -3.99 -0.42 -6.37
N THR A 40 -5.17 -0.63 -5.79
CA THR A 40 -6.07 0.43 -5.36
C THR A 40 -5.66 0.86 -3.96
N LEU A 41 -5.09 2.07 -3.84
CA LEU A 41 -4.68 2.63 -2.55
C LEU A 41 -5.91 3.08 -1.74
N ILE A 42 -5.91 2.75 -0.45
CA ILE A 42 -6.97 3.14 0.49
C ILE A 42 -6.28 3.70 1.72
N TYR A 43 -6.40 5.01 1.91
CA TYR A 43 -5.95 5.65 3.14
C TYR A 43 -7.05 5.58 4.21
N ASP A 44 -6.67 5.12 5.41
CA ASP A 44 -7.52 4.97 6.60
C ASP A 44 -6.70 5.29 7.87
N GLY A 45 -5.78 6.26 7.74
CA GLY A 45 -4.92 6.71 8.82
C GLY A 45 -5.54 7.86 9.63
N PRO A 46 -4.95 8.20 10.79
CA PRO A 46 -5.55 9.18 11.71
C PRO A 46 -5.40 10.65 11.27
N ASN A 47 -4.60 10.95 10.25
CA ASN A 47 -4.39 12.32 9.76
C ASN A 47 -5.48 12.74 8.76
N ASN A 48 -5.99 13.96 8.92
CA ASN A 48 -7.03 14.55 8.07
C ASN A 48 -6.55 14.91 6.66
N ASP A 49 -5.24 15.01 6.43
CA ASP A 49 -4.66 15.19 5.10
C ASP A 49 -4.54 13.83 4.40
N GLU A 50 -5.66 13.36 3.86
CA GLU A 50 -5.75 12.08 3.15
C GLU A 50 -4.81 12.02 1.94
N TRP A 51 -4.57 13.15 1.27
CA TRP A 51 -3.69 13.22 0.11
C TRP A 51 -2.22 13.03 0.50
N PHE A 52 -1.81 13.60 1.64
CA PHE A 52 -0.51 13.28 2.22
C PHE A 52 -0.41 11.77 2.49
N GLY A 53 -1.39 11.18 3.17
CA GLY A 53 -1.40 9.75 3.47
C GLY A 53 -1.27 8.86 2.22
N LEU A 54 -2.10 9.11 1.21
CA LEU A 54 -2.05 8.41 -0.09
C LEU A 54 -0.71 8.59 -0.80
N SER A 55 -0.07 9.76 -0.68
CA SER A 55 1.25 9.99 -1.28
C SER A 55 2.34 9.12 -0.64
N VAL A 56 2.30 8.95 0.69
CA VAL A 56 3.23 8.08 1.42
C VAL A 56 3.03 6.61 1.03
N GLU A 57 1.78 6.14 0.94
CA GLU A 57 1.48 4.78 0.49
C GLU A 57 1.97 4.54 -0.95
N ARG A 58 1.67 5.47 -1.86
CA ARG A 58 2.08 5.40 -3.27
C ARG A 58 3.58 5.25 -3.41
N ASP A 59 4.36 6.02 -2.67
CA ASP A 59 5.82 5.99 -2.73
C ASP A 59 6.40 4.63 -2.28
N VAL A 60 5.68 3.89 -1.43
CA VAL A 60 6.04 2.51 -1.03
C VAL A 60 5.63 1.49 -2.10
N VAL A 61 4.47 1.67 -2.73
CA VAL A 61 3.92 0.75 -3.75
C VAL A 61 4.62 0.89 -5.09
N GLN A 62 5.15 2.06 -5.43
CA GLN A 62 5.70 2.36 -6.75
C GLN A 62 6.74 1.35 -7.28
N PRO A 63 7.67 0.80 -6.47
CA PRO A 63 8.60 -0.24 -6.90
C PRO A 63 7.97 -1.59 -7.27
N TYR A 64 6.70 -1.80 -6.94
CA TYR A 64 5.92 -3.01 -7.23
C TYR A 64 5.06 -2.86 -8.50
N LEU A 65 5.01 -1.66 -9.08
CA LEU A 65 4.32 -1.41 -10.34
C LEU A 65 5.29 -1.69 -11.49
N SER A 66 4.81 -2.45 -12.49
CA SER A 66 5.58 -2.88 -13.66
C SER A 66 5.61 -1.82 -14.75
#